data_AF-A0A7C2RC56-F1
#
_entry.id   AF-A0A7C2RC56-F1
#
_cell.length_a   1.000
_cell.length_b   1.000
_cell.length_c   1.000
_cell.angle_alpha   90.00
_cell.angle_beta   90.00
_cell.angle_gamma   90.00
#
_symmetry.space_group_name_H-M   'P 1'
#
loop_
_entity.id
_entity.type
_entity.pdbx_description
1 polymer ?
#
loop_
_entity_poly.entity_id
_entity_poly.type
_entity_poly.pdbx_seq_one_letter_code
_entity_poly.pdbx_strand_id
1 'polypeptide(L)' 'RDTDTLSMARTTGYTCTGAAGLLIHGMITEKGVIPPERTAVSEENFRYLMQHLRARGVNYRVKVEDL' A
#
# COMPACT_ATOMS: atom_id res chain seq x y z
N ARG A 1 9.98 20.25 1.29
CA ARG A 1 10.45 19.01 1.99
C ARG A 1 9.48 18.86 3.16
N ASP A 2 8.37 18.14 2.96
CA ASP A 2 7.12 18.55 3.65
C ASP A 2 6.78 17.76 4.91
N THR A 3 7.50 16.67 5.23
CA THR A 3 7.20 15.86 6.43
C THR A 3 8.44 15.45 7.25
N ASP A 4 9.63 15.92 6.86
CA ASP A 4 10.93 15.55 7.45
C ASP A 4 11.16 14.03 7.61
N THR A 5 10.41 13.23 6.83
CA THR A 5 10.42 11.77 6.92
C THR A 5 11.33 11.17 5.85
N LEU A 6 12.24 10.29 6.23
CA LEU A 6 13.18 9.61 5.32
C LEU A 6 12.44 8.75 4.29
N SER A 7 13.04 8.56 3.11
CA SER A 7 12.46 7.75 2.02
C SER A 7 12.06 6.35 2.49
N MET A 8 12.97 5.62 3.12
CA MET A 8 12.72 4.29 3.68
C MET A 8 11.59 4.30 4.72
N ALA A 9 11.56 5.31 5.60
CA ALA A 9 10.52 5.41 6.62
C ALA A 9 9.14 5.65 5.99
N ARG A 10 9.05 6.45 4.93
CA ARG A 10 7.80 6.68 4.18
C ARG A 10 7.32 5.41 3.49
N THR A 11 8.20 4.72 2.75
CA THR A 11 7.81 3.52 2.00
C THR A 11 7.46 2.34 2.92
N THR A 12 8.08 2.24 4.10
CA THR A 12 7.74 1.20 5.07
C THR A 12 6.48 1.58 5.87
N GLY A 13 6.51 2.73 6.55
CA GLY A 13 5.46 3.14 7.49
C GLY A 13 4.11 3.40 6.82
N TYR A 14 4.08 4.06 5.67
CA TYR A 14 2.82 4.29 4.95
C TYR A 14 2.23 3.00 4.39
N THR A 15 3.06 2.04 3.98
CA THR A 15 2.57 0.73 3.53
C THR A 15 1.95 -0.05 4.69
N CYS A 16 2.60 -0.10 5.87
CA CYS A 16 2.03 -0.71 7.07
C CYS A 16 0.73 -0.03 7.51
N THR A 17 0.67 1.29 7.45
CA THR A 17 -0.54 2.06 7.80
C THR A 17 -1.67 1.81 6.78
N GLY A 18 -1.34 1.69 5.49
CA GLY A 18 -2.29 1.33 4.45
C GLY A 18 -2.89 -0.06 4.66
N ALA A 19 -2.06 -1.05 5.02
CA ALA A 19 -2.53 -2.39 5.37
C ALA A 19 -3.44 -2.39 6.62
N ALA A 20 -3.10 -1.60 7.65
CA ALA A 20 -3.98 -1.42 8.80
C ALA A 20 -5.32 -0.79 8.41
N GLY A 21 -5.32 0.14 7.45
CA GLY A 21 -6.55 0.71 6.89
C GLY A 21 -7.44 -0.33 6.20
N LEU A 22 -6.86 -1.26 5.43
CA LEU A 22 -7.60 -2.36 4.80
C LEU A 22 -8.31 -3.24 5.85
N LEU A 23 -7.65 -3.52 6.98
CA LEU A 23 -8.26 -4.25 8.10
C LEU A 23 -9.41 -3.47 8.73
N ILE A 24 -9.21 -2.17 9.02
CA ILE A 24 -10.23 -1.30 9.65
C ILE A 24 -11.47 -1.16 8.77
N HIS A 25 -11.29 -1.07 7.45
CA HIS A 25 -12.39 -0.96 6.49
C HIS A 25 -13.05 -2.31 6.17
N GLY A 26 -12.64 -3.41 6.80
CA GLY A 26 -13.22 -4.74 6.57
C GLY A 26 -12.91 -5.31 5.17
N MET A 27 -11.93 -4.74 4.47
CA MET A 27 -11.49 -5.21 3.15
C MET A 27 -10.63 -6.48 3.23
N ILE A 28 -10.15 -6.80 4.43
CA ILE A 28 -9.51 -8.07 4.76
C ILE A 28 -10.38 -8.75 5.80
N THR A 29 -11.01 -9.86 5.40
CA THR A 29 -11.96 -10.62 6.23
C THR A 29 -11.41 -11.98 6.66
N GLU A 30 -10.33 -12.44 6.04
CA GLU A 30 -9.63 -13.67 6.42
C GLU A 30 -9.07 -13.55 7.84
N LYS A 31 -9.11 -14.64 8.60
CA LYS A 31 -8.61 -14.70 9.97
C LYS A 31 -7.34 -15.54 10.02
N GLY A 32 -6.42 -15.18 10.90
CA GLY A 32 -5.15 -15.88 11.11
C GLY A 32 -3.95 -15.05 10.65
N VAL A 33 -2.85 -15.73 10.32
CA VAL A 33 -1.63 -15.08 9.83
C VAL A 33 -1.76 -14.86 8.33
N ILE A 34 -1.86 -13.60 7.92
CA ILE A 34 -1.99 -13.21 6.52
C ILE A 34 -0.64 -12.66 6.06
N PRO A 35 0.00 -13.29 5.05
CA PRO A 35 1.26 -12.78 4.53
C PRO A 35 1.01 -11.51 3.67
N PRO A 36 1.99 -10.60 3.58
CA PRO A 36 1.82 -9.30 2.90
C PRO A 36 1.42 -9.44 1.43
N GLU A 37 1.88 -10.49 0.74
CA GLU A 37 1.53 -10.81 -0.65
C GLU A 37 0.04 -11.08 -0.82
N ARG A 38 -0.65 -11.50 0.25
CA ARG A 38 -2.10 -11.75 0.26
C ARG A 38 -2.95 -10.55 0.65
N THR A 39 -2.33 -9.51 1.20
CA THR A 39 -3.03 -8.34 1.76
C THR A 39 -3.70 -7.49 0.66
N ALA A 40 -3.10 -7.45 -0.53
CA ALA A 40 -3.55 -6.68 -1.69
C ALA A 40 -3.87 -7.56 -2.92
N VAL A 41 -4.31 -8.81 -2.71
CA VAL A 41 -4.63 -9.74 -3.81
C VAL A 41 -5.88 -9.31 -4.59
N SER A 42 -6.88 -8.75 -3.92
CA SER A 42 -8.04 -8.22 -4.62
C SER A 42 -7.67 -6.90 -5.30
N GLU A 43 -8.22 -6.68 -6.49
CA GLU A 43 -8.01 -5.43 -7.23
C GLU A 43 -8.46 -4.21 -6.40
N GLU A 44 -9.51 -4.36 -5.59
CA GLU A 44 -10.01 -3.32 -4.69
C GLU A 44 -8.99 -2.96 -3.60
N ASN A 45 -8.43 -3.96 -2.91
CA ASN A 45 -7.42 -3.74 -1.86
C ASN A 45 -6.17 -3.12 -2.46
N PHE A 46 -5.75 -3.59 -3.64
CA PHE A 46 -4.63 -3.03 -4.37
C PHE A 46 -4.86 -1.56 -4.73
N ARG A 47 -6.01 -1.23 -5.33
CA ARG A 47 -6.37 0.16 -5.70
C ARG A 47 -6.41 1.08 -4.48
N TYR A 48 -7.00 0.62 -3.37
CA TYR A 48 -7.00 1.38 -2.10
C TYR A 48 -5.57 1.66 -1.63
N LEU A 49 -4.72 0.63 -1.58
CA LEU A 49 -3.34 0.77 -1.09
C LEU A 49 -2.52 1.71 -1.98
N MET A 50 -2.64 1.57 -3.30
CA MET A 50 -1.97 2.44 -4.26
C MET A 50 -2.44 3.90 -4.17
N GLN A 51 -3.74 4.13 -3.96
CA GLN A 51 -4.27 5.46 -3.74
C GLN A 51 -3.77 6.05 -2.41
N HIS A 52 -3.74 5.25 -1.34
CA HIS A 52 -3.23 5.62 -0.03
C HIS A 52 -1.77 6.10 -0.10
N LEU A 53 -0.93 5.36 -0.84
CA LEU A 53 0.48 5.68 -1.05
C LEU A 53 0.66 6.92 -1.94
N ARG A 54 -0.11 7.02 -3.03
CA ARG A 54 -0.09 8.18 -3.95
C ARG A 54 -0.44 9.47 -3.22
N ALA A 55 -1.47 9.45 -2.36
CA ALA A 55 -1.89 10.61 -1.56
C ALA A 55 -0.79 11.10 -0.59
N ARG A 56 0.18 10.24 -0.24
CA ARG A 56 1.33 10.55 0.63
C ARG A 56 2.62 10.78 -0.16
N GLY A 57 2.51 10.96 -1.48
CA GLY A 57 3.62 11.26 -2.36
C GLY A 57 4.55 10.08 -2.63
N VAL A 58 4.07 8.84 -2.49
CA VAL A 58 4.75 7.63 -2.95
C VAL A 58 4.13 7.25 -4.30
N ASN A 59 4.80 7.65 -5.38
CA ASN A 59 4.27 7.55 -6.74
C ASN A 59 4.96 6.44 -7.52
N TYR A 60 4.21 5.38 -7.84
CA TYR A 60 4.68 4.31 -8.72
C TYR A 60 4.51 4.73 -10.18
N ARG A 61 5.50 4.40 -11.01
CA ARG A 61 5.48 4.60 -12.47
C ARG A 61 5.76 3.26 -13.13
N VAL A 62 4.89 2.86 -14.04
CA VAL A 62 5.04 1.64 -14.82
C VAL A 62 5.37 2.06 -16.25
N LYS A 63 6.40 1.45 -16.83
CA LYS A 63 6.75 1.58 -18.24
C LYS A 63 6.77 0.18 -18.82
N VAL A 64 6.05 -0.04 -19.91
CA VAL A 64 6.13 -1.27 -20.70
C VAL A 64 7.12 -0.98 -21.81
N GLU A 65 8.13 -1.83 -21.97
CA GLU A 65 9.08 -1.77 -23.07
C GLU A 65 8.83 -3.00 -23.94
N ASP A 66 8.48 -2.77 -25.21
CA ASP A 66 8.40 -3.82 -26.21
C ASP A 66 9.83 -4.30 -26.53
N LEU A 67 10.05 -5.60 -26.39
CA LEU A 67 11.31 -6.31 -26.67
C LEU A 67 11.38 -6.76 -28.13
#